data_AF-A0A3S1BEJ7-F1
#
_entry.id   AF-A0A3S1BEJ7-F1
#
_cell.length_a   1.000
_cell.length_b   1.000
_cell.length_c   1.000
_cell.angle_alpha   90.00
_cell.angle_beta   90.00
_cell.angle_gamma   90.00
#
_symmetry.space_group_name_H-M   'P 1'
#
loop_
_entity.id
_entity.type
_entity.pdbx_description
1 polymer ?
#
loop_
_entity_poly.entity_id
_entity_poly.type
_entity_poly.pdbx_seq_one_letter_code
_entity_poly.pdbx_strand_id
1 'polypeptide(L)'
;MQTGCADPSRLQAKGRGCRLRARGRTIGARSVIKANTTKRRAIVCAISADHAFALGSLIAGFARHNPGFEGVFVVFHDGLDADQQAQLRALWPDIAFRPFTPADLAARFGAGTDISAALALYSPMIFAKFELPNLLAEFEKCLWLDVDILIQGDLGPIWAFDALAWRPLPEGAFARRAEVMERFADLRGDGSYPLLNGGVLGMGPGVRGQLSTDDLYAMAARLMAQTGAHSVDELAVYFCAAAGGVPLHLLDQRFNHPIIAAGCREAVVLHAIGPDKFWNSAPLQLAYPEWARNLAEWQAVGGAGFAGPMRLAEVQAATPDQALKAARHRAYWHALYDGLRAALPPRLTVDLRANGPGLRFFIQGLPDTVHLRLTRQTNERRIGLHLCFQKDAPHAQAIFARLDGLALAATKGKPLELAQTRHGLTYGTVLPVAACAEAMAQIMDALRDL
;
A
#
# COMPACT_ATOMS: atom_id res chain seq x y z
N MET A 1 52.32 -64.51 39.89
CA MET A 1 53.52 -65.04 39.20
C MET A 1 54.10 -63.92 38.35
N GLN A 2 55.32 -63.50 38.71
CA GLN A 2 56.40 -62.92 37.89
C GLN A 2 56.03 -61.89 36.79
N THR A 3 56.25 -60.59 37.05
CA THR A 3 57.42 -59.75 36.62
C THR A 3 57.31 -59.29 35.15
N GLY A 4 57.56 -58.05 34.74
CA GLY A 4 58.15 -56.86 35.36
C GLY A 4 58.66 -55.93 34.24
N CYS A 5 58.75 -54.62 34.56
CA CYS A 5 59.69 -53.58 34.09
C CYS A 5 60.09 -53.49 32.59
N ALA A 6 59.82 -52.34 31.95
CA ALA A 6 60.75 -51.22 31.68
C ALA A 6 61.63 -51.49 30.43
N ASP A 7 61.95 -50.55 29.52
CA ASP A 7 62.48 -49.20 29.70
C ASP A 7 62.46 -48.47 28.32
N PRO A 8 62.55 -47.13 28.27
CA PRO A 8 62.41 -46.29 27.09
C PRO A 8 63.76 -45.95 26.46
N SER A 9 63.77 -45.49 25.21
CA SER A 9 64.87 -44.63 24.76
C SER A 9 64.49 -43.70 23.60
N ARG A 10 64.93 -42.46 23.79
CA ARG A 10 64.97 -41.33 22.86
C ARG A 10 65.75 -41.67 21.60
N LEU A 11 65.35 -41.10 20.47
CA LEU A 11 66.29 -40.61 19.46
C LEU A 11 65.70 -39.38 18.76
N GLN A 12 66.32 -38.23 19.02
CA GLN A 12 66.23 -37.03 18.19
C GLN A 12 67.06 -37.24 16.92
N ALA A 13 66.53 -36.85 15.76
CA ALA A 13 67.37 -36.45 14.64
C ALA A 13 66.65 -35.41 13.76
N LYS A 14 67.44 -34.40 13.41
CA LYS A 14 67.12 -33.18 12.65
C LYS A 14 66.85 -33.48 11.17
N GLY A 15 66.04 -32.63 10.54
CA GLY A 15 66.47 -32.00 9.28
C GLY A 15 65.58 -32.14 8.05
N ARG A 16 65.12 -30.98 7.58
CA ARG A 16 64.96 -30.55 6.18
C ARG A 16 63.80 -31.15 5.35
N GLY A 17 62.74 -30.36 5.30
CA GLY A 17 62.14 -29.80 4.09
C GLY A 17 61.97 -30.70 2.86
N CYS A 18 60.70 -30.97 2.52
CA CYS A 18 60.28 -30.93 1.13
C CYS A 18 58.79 -30.59 1.04
N ARG A 19 58.47 -29.59 0.22
CA ARG A 19 57.11 -29.17 -0.14
C ARG A 19 56.46 -30.28 -0.96
N LEU A 20 55.23 -30.66 -0.63
CA LEU A 20 54.29 -31.20 -1.61
C LEU A 20 52.87 -30.73 -1.28
N ARG A 21 52.27 -30.14 -2.31
CA ARG A 21 51.04 -29.36 -2.31
C ARG A 21 49.82 -30.29 -2.19
N ALA A 22 48.98 -30.09 -1.18
CA ALA A 22 47.60 -30.55 -1.21
C ALA A 22 46.71 -29.40 -1.71
N ARG A 23 46.13 -29.57 -2.90
CA ARG A 23 45.15 -28.65 -3.50
C ARG A 23 43.80 -28.82 -2.79
N GLY A 24 43.53 -28.01 -1.77
CA GLY A 24 42.17 -27.70 -1.36
C GLY A 24 41.64 -26.56 -2.22
N ARG A 25 40.66 -26.83 -3.10
CA ARG A 25 39.88 -25.79 -3.79
C ARG A 25 38.69 -25.43 -2.93
N THR A 26 38.86 -24.43 -2.07
CA THR A 26 37.78 -23.58 -1.58
C THR A 26 37.55 -22.50 -2.65
N ILE A 27 36.44 -22.56 -3.38
CA ILE A 27 36.04 -21.46 -4.26
C ILE A 27 35.19 -20.51 -3.43
N GLY A 28 35.86 -19.59 -2.74
CA GLY A 28 35.27 -18.33 -2.30
C GLY A 28 35.49 -17.30 -3.39
N ALA A 29 34.45 -16.97 -4.15
CA ALA A 29 34.50 -15.83 -5.07
C ALA A 29 34.02 -14.57 -4.32
N ARG A 30 34.90 -14.01 -3.47
CA ARG A 30 34.78 -12.60 -3.09
C ARG A 30 35.25 -11.77 -4.27
N SER A 31 34.31 -11.26 -5.06
CA SER A 31 34.57 -10.15 -5.97
C SER A 31 34.97 -8.93 -5.13
N VAL A 32 36.26 -8.64 -5.10
CA VAL A 32 36.79 -7.41 -4.50
C VAL A 32 36.52 -6.30 -5.51
N ILE A 33 35.38 -5.62 -5.34
CA ILE A 33 35.11 -4.35 -6.00
C ILE A 33 36.15 -3.34 -5.48
N LYS A 34 36.98 -2.79 -6.37
CA LYS A 34 37.97 -1.76 -6.03
C LYS A 34 37.27 -0.56 -5.39
N ALA A 35 37.65 -0.25 -4.15
CA ALA A 35 37.11 0.86 -3.37
C ALA A 35 37.56 2.20 -3.97
N ASN A 36 36.60 2.99 -4.44
CA ASN A 36 36.72 4.44 -4.46
C ASN A 36 35.97 4.94 -3.22
N THR A 37 36.68 5.53 -2.26
CA THR A 37 36.26 5.73 -0.86
C THR A 37 35.40 6.97 -0.62
N THR A 38 34.72 7.50 -1.64
CA THR A 38 33.73 8.57 -1.50
C THR A 38 32.33 7.97 -1.31
N LYS A 39 31.80 8.09 -0.08
CA LYS A 39 30.36 8.18 0.22
C LYS A 39 29.42 7.24 -0.55
N ARG A 40 29.66 5.94 -0.52
CA ARG A 40 28.88 4.98 -1.31
C ARG A 40 27.44 4.86 -0.76
N ARG A 41 26.47 5.26 -1.57
CA ARG A 41 25.03 5.14 -1.28
C ARG A 41 24.46 3.87 -1.90
N ALA A 42 23.52 3.24 -1.20
CA ALA A 42 22.81 2.08 -1.70
C ALA A 42 21.30 2.32 -1.74
N ILE A 43 20.68 2.01 -2.87
CA ILE A 43 19.24 1.78 -2.93
C ILE A 43 19.02 0.29 -2.71
N VAL A 44 18.19 -0.06 -1.74
CA VAL A 44 18.00 -1.45 -1.31
C VAL A 44 16.57 -1.86 -1.61
N CYS A 45 16.42 -2.96 -2.33
CA CYS A 45 15.12 -3.54 -2.68
C CYS A 45 15.13 -5.03 -2.36
N ALA A 46 13.95 -5.62 -2.17
CA ALA A 46 13.81 -7.07 -2.06
C ALA A 46 12.65 -7.57 -2.92
N ILE A 47 12.88 -8.62 -3.71
CA ILE A 47 11.86 -9.19 -4.59
C ILE A 47 11.96 -10.71 -4.71
N SER A 48 10.81 -11.33 -4.95
CA SER A 48 10.75 -12.66 -5.52
C SER A 48 10.88 -12.64 -7.04
N ALA A 49 11.32 -13.76 -7.63
CA ALA A 49 11.64 -13.82 -9.06
C ALA A 49 10.45 -13.42 -9.97
N ASP A 50 9.23 -13.71 -9.53
CA ASP A 50 7.98 -13.35 -10.20
C ASP A 50 7.67 -11.83 -10.13
N HIS A 51 8.39 -11.07 -9.29
CA HIS A 51 8.29 -9.62 -9.14
C HIS A 51 9.44 -8.87 -9.85
N ALA A 52 10.24 -9.54 -10.70
CA ALA A 52 11.28 -8.90 -11.49
C ALA A 52 10.76 -7.71 -12.32
N PHE A 53 9.53 -7.81 -12.85
CA PHE A 53 8.88 -6.73 -13.60
C PHE A 53 8.65 -5.47 -12.76
N ALA A 54 8.36 -5.63 -11.47
CA ALA A 54 8.10 -4.50 -10.57
C ALA A 54 9.40 -3.76 -10.28
N LEU A 55 10.47 -4.50 -9.97
CA LEU A 55 11.80 -3.94 -9.79
C LEU A 55 12.34 -3.30 -11.08
N GLY A 56 12.20 -3.96 -12.23
CA GLY A 56 12.61 -3.40 -13.52
C GLY A 56 11.90 -2.07 -13.81
N SER A 57 10.59 -2.00 -13.55
CA SER A 57 9.82 -0.77 -13.71
C SER A 57 10.25 0.32 -12.71
N LEU A 58 10.59 -0.04 -11.46
CA LEU A 58 11.15 0.89 -10.48
C LEU A 58 12.49 1.45 -10.95
N ILE A 59 13.42 0.60 -11.39
CA ILE A 59 14.75 1.01 -11.86
C ILE A 59 14.64 1.94 -13.08
N ALA A 60 13.78 1.61 -14.05
CA ALA A 60 13.53 2.45 -15.21
C ALA A 60 13.02 3.85 -14.82
N GLY A 61 12.03 3.92 -13.93
CA GLY A 61 11.54 5.20 -13.39
C GLY A 61 12.61 5.96 -12.61
N PHE A 62 13.37 5.26 -11.77
CA PHE A 62 14.47 5.85 -11.01
C PHE A 62 15.53 6.47 -11.92
N ALA A 63 16.04 5.71 -12.90
CA ALA A 63 17.08 6.15 -13.82
C ALA A 63 16.67 7.40 -14.61
N ARG A 64 15.39 7.51 -14.98
CA ARG A 64 14.85 8.67 -15.68
C ARG A 64 14.92 9.95 -14.84
N HIS A 65 14.57 9.87 -13.57
CA HIS A 65 14.47 11.04 -12.69
C HIS A 65 15.75 11.33 -11.90
N ASN A 66 16.67 10.38 -11.82
CA ASN A 66 17.90 10.46 -11.03
C ASN A 66 19.15 10.14 -11.86
N PRO A 67 19.35 10.74 -13.06
CA PRO A 67 20.45 10.38 -13.95
C PRO A 67 21.84 10.67 -13.38
N GLY A 68 21.93 11.55 -12.38
CA GLY A 68 23.18 11.89 -11.68
C GLY A 68 23.42 11.10 -10.39
N PHE A 69 22.61 10.07 -10.10
CA PHE A 69 22.81 9.27 -8.89
C PHE A 69 24.06 8.39 -9.02
N GLU A 70 25.02 8.63 -8.13
CA GLU A 70 26.22 7.80 -7.98
C GLU A 70 26.01 6.84 -6.79
N GLY A 71 25.64 5.60 -7.09
CA GLY A 71 25.39 4.59 -6.07
C GLY A 71 25.10 3.21 -6.66
N VAL A 72 24.76 2.28 -5.78
CA VAL A 72 24.55 0.87 -6.15
C VAL A 72 23.12 0.47 -5.78
N PHE A 73 22.48 -0.33 -6.63
CA PHE A 73 21.29 -1.07 -6.20
C PHE A 73 21.72 -2.36 -5.51
N VAL A 74 21.24 -2.59 -4.29
CA VAL A 74 21.38 -3.87 -3.59
C VAL A 74 20.02 -4.57 -3.64
N VAL A 75 19.97 -5.73 -4.30
CA VAL A 75 18.72 -6.45 -4.53
C VAL A 75 18.78 -7.77 -3.78
N PHE A 76 18.03 -7.85 -2.68
CA PHE A 76 17.75 -9.13 -2.05
C PHE A 76 16.73 -9.91 -2.88
N HIS A 77 16.96 -11.20 -3.11
CA HIS A 77 16.04 -11.98 -3.92
C HIS A 77 16.00 -13.47 -3.57
N ASP A 78 14.84 -14.08 -3.78
CA ASP A 78 14.68 -15.52 -3.91
C ASP A 78 14.41 -15.90 -5.36
N GLY A 79 15.47 -16.38 -6.04
CA GLY A 79 15.32 -17.09 -7.31
C GLY A 79 15.45 -16.27 -8.61
N LEU A 80 15.94 -15.02 -8.60
CA LEU A 80 16.30 -14.33 -9.85
C LEU A 80 17.36 -15.12 -10.62
N ASP A 81 17.04 -15.53 -11.83
CA ASP A 81 17.97 -16.25 -12.71
C ASP A 81 18.99 -15.31 -13.38
N ALA A 82 19.92 -15.89 -14.14
CA ALA A 82 20.98 -15.15 -14.80
C ALA A 82 20.45 -14.16 -15.86
N ASP A 83 19.36 -14.50 -16.54
CA ASP A 83 18.78 -13.67 -17.60
C ASP A 83 18.08 -12.47 -16.97
N GLN A 84 17.26 -12.68 -15.94
CA GLN A 84 16.62 -11.60 -15.18
C GLN A 84 17.65 -10.64 -14.57
N GLN A 85 18.75 -11.18 -14.01
CA GLN A 85 19.83 -10.34 -13.49
C GLN A 85 20.53 -9.54 -14.61
N ALA A 86 20.71 -10.11 -15.80
CA ALA A 86 21.27 -9.41 -16.95
C ALA A 86 20.33 -8.31 -17.46
N GLN A 87 19.03 -8.57 -17.52
CA GLN A 87 18.00 -7.60 -17.91
C GLN A 87 17.95 -6.41 -16.94
N LEU A 88 17.98 -6.66 -15.63
CA LEU A 88 18.05 -5.60 -14.62
C LEU A 88 19.32 -4.77 -14.77
N ARG A 89 20.47 -5.42 -15.05
CA ARG A 89 21.73 -4.71 -15.31
C ARG A 89 21.73 -3.88 -16.59
N ALA A 90 20.91 -4.24 -17.58
CA ALA A 90 20.73 -3.43 -18.78
C ALA A 90 20.02 -2.10 -18.48
N LEU A 91 19.18 -2.05 -17.45
CA LEU A 91 18.55 -0.81 -16.98
C LEU A 91 19.46 0.00 -16.05
N TRP A 92 20.22 -0.69 -15.19
CA TRP A 92 21.19 -0.05 -14.29
C TRP A 92 22.43 -0.96 -14.11
N PRO A 93 23.64 -0.57 -14.55
CA PRO A 93 24.79 -1.47 -14.53
C PRO A 93 25.24 -1.91 -13.13
N ASP A 94 25.16 -1.00 -12.15
CA ASP A 94 25.70 -1.20 -10.80
C ASP A 94 24.66 -1.82 -9.86
N ILE A 95 24.43 -3.13 -10.01
CA ILE A 95 23.54 -3.93 -9.15
C ILE A 95 24.30 -5.05 -8.44
N ALA A 96 24.18 -5.09 -7.12
CA ALA A 96 24.60 -6.17 -6.25
C ALA A 96 23.40 -7.07 -5.91
N PHE A 97 23.34 -8.25 -6.54
CA PHE A 97 22.36 -9.28 -6.21
C PHE A 97 22.79 -10.05 -4.95
N ARG A 98 21.88 -10.18 -3.99
CA ARG A 98 22.05 -10.86 -2.71
C ARG A 98 20.98 -11.94 -2.58
N PRO A 99 21.31 -13.24 -2.69
CA PRO A 99 20.36 -14.29 -2.39
C PRO A 99 19.81 -14.11 -0.96
N PHE A 100 18.50 -14.24 -0.81
CA PHE A 100 17.81 -14.23 0.46
C PHE A 100 16.74 -15.31 0.43
N THR A 101 17.05 -16.48 0.95
CA THR A 101 16.24 -17.69 0.81
C THR A 101 15.49 -18.00 2.11
N PRO A 102 14.47 -18.88 2.06
CA PRO A 102 13.85 -19.39 3.29
C PRO A 102 14.84 -20.01 4.28
N ALA A 103 15.95 -20.58 3.80
CA ALA A 103 17.00 -21.12 4.67
C ALA A 103 17.75 -20.01 5.42
N ASP A 104 18.03 -18.89 4.76
CA ASP A 104 18.63 -17.71 5.40
C ASP A 104 17.68 -17.17 6.48
N LEU A 105 16.39 -17.10 6.17
CA LEU A 105 15.38 -16.65 7.12
C LEU A 105 15.29 -17.55 8.36
N ALA A 106 15.30 -18.87 8.17
CA ALA A 106 15.31 -19.84 9.26
C ALA A 106 16.58 -19.73 10.13
N ALA A 107 17.74 -19.45 9.52
CA ALA A 107 18.97 -19.22 10.25
C ALA A 107 18.93 -17.94 11.09
N ARG A 108 18.31 -16.87 10.56
CA ARG A 108 18.17 -15.58 11.25
C ARG A 108 17.22 -15.63 12.44
N PHE A 109 16.06 -16.28 12.29
CA PHE A 109 15.07 -16.41 13.37
C PHE A 109 15.41 -17.51 14.39
N GLY A 110 16.33 -18.41 14.05
CA GLY A 110 16.67 -19.57 14.86
C GLY A 110 15.66 -20.72 14.72
N ALA A 111 16.08 -21.92 15.12
CA ALA A 111 15.24 -23.11 15.07
C ALA A 111 14.05 -22.98 16.03
N GLY A 112 12.83 -23.22 15.53
CA GLY A 112 11.61 -23.29 16.34
C GLY A 112 10.78 -22.01 16.39
N THR A 113 11.23 -20.90 15.80
CA THR A 113 10.40 -19.69 15.64
C THR A 113 9.33 -19.93 14.57
N ASP A 114 8.06 -19.88 14.96
CA ASP A 114 6.94 -20.00 14.02
C ASP A 114 6.71 -18.67 13.28
N ILE A 115 7.06 -18.68 12.00
CA ILE A 115 6.86 -17.54 11.07
C ILE A 115 5.73 -17.79 10.07
N SER A 116 4.99 -18.89 10.21
CA SER A 116 3.99 -19.34 9.23
C SER A 116 2.88 -18.30 9.02
N ALA A 117 2.43 -17.66 10.10
CA ALA A 117 1.41 -16.61 10.02
C ALA A 117 1.86 -15.40 9.20
N ALA A 118 3.13 -14.99 9.32
CA ALA A 118 3.69 -13.91 8.50
C ALA A 118 3.82 -14.33 7.04
N LEU A 119 4.32 -15.55 6.79
CA LEU A 119 4.50 -16.08 5.44
C LEU A 119 3.20 -16.42 4.71
N ALA A 120 2.09 -16.62 5.44
CA ALA A 120 0.77 -16.77 4.86
C ALA A 120 0.23 -15.47 4.24
N LEU A 121 0.76 -14.31 4.67
CA LEU A 121 0.34 -13.00 4.21
C LEU A 121 1.36 -12.35 3.27
N TYR A 122 2.64 -12.66 3.45
CA TYR A 122 3.73 -11.96 2.79
C TYR A 122 4.84 -12.92 2.33
N SER A 123 5.55 -12.53 1.28
CA SER A 123 6.81 -13.19 0.91
C SER A 123 7.86 -13.05 2.02
N PRO A 124 8.79 -14.02 2.19
CA PRO A 124 9.97 -13.88 3.04
C PRO A 124 10.72 -12.55 2.88
N MET A 125 10.63 -11.92 1.70
CA MET A 125 11.26 -10.65 1.37
C MET A 125 10.95 -9.51 2.34
N ILE A 126 9.83 -9.54 3.08
CA ILE A 126 9.52 -8.48 4.06
C ILE A 126 10.61 -8.32 5.12
N PHE A 127 11.35 -9.40 5.42
CA PHE A 127 12.40 -9.40 6.44
C PHE A 127 13.76 -8.98 5.92
N ALA A 128 13.96 -8.90 4.59
CA ALA A 128 15.24 -8.44 4.03
C ALA A 128 15.58 -6.99 4.42
N LYS A 129 14.58 -6.20 4.82
CA LYS A 129 14.75 -4.86 5.40
C LYS A 129 15.57 -4.86 6.69
N PHE A 130 15.60 -5.97 7.42
CA PHE A 130 16.42 -6.12 8.63
C PHE A 130 17.91 -6.26 8.35
N GLU A 131 18.31 -6.44 7.09
CA GLU A 131 19.71 -6.50 6.69
C GLU A 131 20.34 -5.11 6.50
N LEU A 132 19.55 -4.03 6.53
CA LEU A 132 20.06 -2.66 6.38
C LEU A 132 21.19 -2.29 7.37
N PRO A 133 21.14 -2.64 8.68
CA PRO A 133 22.25 -2.38 9.60
C PRO A 133 23.56 -3.02 9.15
N ASN A 134 23.54 -4.27 8.66
CA ASN A 134 24.73 -4.95 8.14
C ASN A 134 25.29 -4.26 6.90
N LEU A 135 24.43 -3.73 6.03
CA LEU A 135 24.85 -3.00 4.83
C LEU A 135 25.59 -1.69 5.16
N LEU A 136 25.42 -1.11 6.36
CA LEU A 136 26.18 0.08 6.77
C LEU A 136 27.68 -0.20 7.00
N ALA A 137 28.12 -1.46 6.96
CA ALA A 137 29.53 -1.82 6.90
C ALA A 137 30.12 -1.66 5.48
N GLU A 138 29.28 -1.76 4.44
CA GLU A 138 29.67 -1.65 3.03
C GLU A 138 29.35 -0.26 2.44
N PHE A 139 28.31 0.40 2.97
CA PHE A 139 27.75 1.65 2.46
C PHE A 139 27.69 2.71 3.56
N GLU A 140 27.75 3.98 3.18
CA GLU A 140 27.57 5.10 4.13
C GLU A 140 26.09 5.29 4.46
N LYS A 141 25.23 5.22 3.44
CA LYS A 141 23.78 5.38 3.56
C LYS A 141 23.07 4.34 2.72
N CYS A 142 22.04 3.75 3.30
CA CYS A 142 21.13 2.83 2.62
C CYS A 142 19.73 3.42 2.60
N LEU A 143 19.06 3.36 1.45
CA LEU A 143 17.66 3.73 1.28
C LEU A 143 16.89 2.51 0.79
N TRP A 144 16.06 1.94 1.65
CA TRP A 144 15.11 0.91 1.28
C TRP A 144 13.95 1.49 0.49
N LEU A 145 13.56 0.79 -0.57
CA LEU A 145 12.38 1.07 -1.38
C LEU A 145 11.59 -0.23 -1.58
N ASP A 146 10.31 -0.23 -1.20
CA ASP A 146 9.38 -1.27 -1.65
C ASP A 146 9.22 -1.19 -3.19
N VAL A 147 8.93 -2.31 -3.85
CA VAL A 147 8.82 -2.34 -5.33
C VAL A 147 7.44 -1.99 -5.86
N ASP A 148 6.47 -1.76 -4.98
CA ASP A 148 5.13 -1.25 -5.30
C ASP A 148 5.04 0.28 -5.28
N ILE A 149 6.17 0.94 -5.47
CA ILE A 149 6.27 2.39 -5.60
C ILE A 149 6.45 2.84 -7.06
N LEU A 150 6.03 4.06 -7.33
CA LEU A 150 6.31 4.79 -8.56
C LEU A 150 7.12 6.05 -8.22
N ILE A 151 8.29 6.17 -8.83
CA ILE A 151 9.17 7.34 -8.70
C ILE A 151 8.85 8.29 -9.85
N GLN A 152 8.46 9.52 -9.51
CA GLN A 152 8.01 10.55 -10.45
C GLN A 152 8.85 11.84 -10.38
N GLY A 153 9.92 11.84 -9.58
CA GLY A 153 10.81 12.99 -9.45
C GLY A 153 12.16 12.66 -8.82
N ASP A 154 12.93 13.71 -8.57
CA ASP A 154 14.29 13.64 -8.05
C ASP A 154 14.32 13.23 -6.55
N LEU A 155 15.02 12.13 -6.28
CA LEU A 155 15.28 11.62 -4.93
C LEU A 155 16.53 12.24 -4.30
N GLY A 156 17.30 13.07 -5.00
CA GLY A 156 18.47 13.78 -4.47
C GLY A 156 18.29 14.34 -3.05
N PRO A 157 17.20 15.06 -2.74
CA PRO A 157 16.98 15.64 -1.41
C PRO A 157 16.69 14.62 -0.31
N ILE A 158 16.26 13.38 -0.64
CA ILE A 158 15.98 12.35 0.37
C ILE A 158 17.24 11.93 1.13
N TRP A 159 18.43 12.09 0.53
CA TRP A 159 19.71 11.61 1.08
C TRP A 159 20.29 12.48 2.20
N ALA A 160 19.55 13.49 2.66
CA ALA A 160 19.98 14.42 3.71
C ALA A 160 19.92 13.84 5.14
N PHE A 161 19.51 12.57 5.32
CA PHE A 161 19.54 11.90 6.63
C PHE A 161 20.93 11.34 6.96
N ASP A 162 21.36 11.44 8.22
CA ASP A 162 22.57 10.76 8.72
C ASP A 162 22.26 9.66 9.75
N ALA A 163 21.01 9.51 10.16
CA ALA A 163 20.55 8.52 11.13
C ALA A 163 19.44 7.65 10.52
N LEU A 164 18.50 7.18 11.34
CA LEU A 164 17.32 6.47 10.86
C LEU A 164 16.37 7.47 10.20
N ALA A 165 15.75 7.12 9.10
CA ALA A 165 14.85 8.04 8.39
C ALA A 165 13.61 7.34 7.87
N TRP A 166 12.44 7.87 8.17
CA TRP A 166 11.20 7.39 7.58
C TRP A 166 10.13 8.46 7.54
N ARG A 167 9.09 8.19 6.75
CA ARG A 167 7.88 9.00 6.70
C ARG A 167 6.87 8.53 7.76
N PRO A 168 6.38 9.41 8.64
CA PRO A 168 5.31 9.08 9.60
C PRO A 168 4.04 8.58 8.93
N LEU A 169 3.42 7.53 9.48
CA LEU A 169 2.03 7.24 9.15
C LEU A 169 1.10 8.37 9.63
N PRO A 170 -0.05 8.59 8.97
CA PRO A 170 -0.99 9.64 9.36
C PRO A 170 -1.55 9.37 10.78
N GLU A 171 -2.01 10.45 11.41
CA GLU A 171 -2.67 10.39 12.71
C GLU A 171 -3.84 9.40 12.68
N GLY A 172 -4.01 8.64 13.77
CA GLY A 172 -5.00 7.56 13.86
C GLY A 172 -4.53 6.20 13.34
N ALA A 173 -3.36 6.09 12.69
CA ALA A 173 -2.78 4.79 12.33
C ALA A 173 -2.51 3.89 13.55
N PHE A 174 -2.32 4.47 14.73
CA PHE A 174 -2.22 3.77 16.01
C PHE A 174 -3.49 2.98 16.35
N ALA A 175 -4.69 3.42 15.96
CA ALA A 175 -5.93 2.75 16.33
C ALA A 175 -6.01 1.32 15.79
N ARG A 176 -5.49 1.09 14.57
CA ARG A 176 -5.41 -0.25 13.96
C ARG A 176 -4.35 -1.15 14.61
N ARG A 177 -3.48 -0.58 15.44
CA ARG A 177 -2.36 -1.26 16.12
C ARG A 177 -2.45 -1.13 17.64
N ALA A 178 -3.59 -0.70 18.18
CA ALA A 178 -3.74 -0.34 19.58
C ALA A 178 -3.38 -1.50 20.52
N GLU A 179 -3.82 -2.72 20.21
CA GLU A 179 -3.50 -3.90 21.02
C GLU A 179 -1.99 -4.16 21.10
N VAL A 180 -1.29 -4.07 19.95
CA VAL A 180 0.17 -4.27 19.89
C VAL A 180 0.88 -3.14 20.65
N MET A 181 0.43 -1.90 20.47
CA MET A 181 1.03 -0.72 21.10
C MET A 181 0.86 -0.73 22.62
N GLU A 182 -0.25 -1.28 23.13
CA GLU A 182 -0.49 -1.48 24.55
C GLU A 182 0.39 -2.60 25.10
N ARG A 183 0.46 -3.74 24.39
CA ARG A 183 1.25 -4.91 24.82
C ARG A 183 2.76 -4.63 24.91
N PHE A 184 3.25 -3.69 24.11
CA PHE A 184 4.66 -3.28 24.05
C PHE A 184 4.85 -1.81 24.48
N ALA A 185 4.00 -1.32 25.40
CA ALA A 185 4.05 0.06 25.85
C ALA A 185 5.41 0.44 26.49
N ASP A 186 6.09 -0.52 27.12
CA ASP A 186 7.42 -0.38 27.71
C ASP A 186 8.51 -0.02 26.69
N LEU A 187 8.33 -0.41 25.42
CA LEU A 187 9.31 -0.19 24.35
C LEU A 187 9.10 1.12 23.57
N ARG A 188 8.05 1.87 23.87
CA ARG A 188 7.70 3.09 23.13
C ARG A 188 8.55 4.31 23.51
N GLY A 189 9.47 4.14 24.48
CA GLY A 189 10.25 5.24 25.02
C GLY A 189 9.35 6.31 25.64
N ASP A 190 9.60 7.57 25.33
CA ASP A 190 8.79 8.72 25.76
C ASP A 190 7.53 8.95 24.89
N GLY A 191 7.29 8.08 23.90
CA GLY A 191 6.17 8.20 22.97
C GLY A 191 6.36 9.24 21.86
N SER A 192 7.55 9.83 21.72
CA SER A 192 7.83 10.84 20.68
C SER A 192 7.98 10.27 19.27
N TYR A 193 8.23 8.96 19.13
CA TYR A 193 8.44 8.32 17.83
C TYR A 193 7.11 8.16 17.08
N PRO A 194 6.97 8.75 15.88
CA PRO A 194 5.82 8.49 15.03
C PRO A 194 5.92 7.08 14.44
N LEU A 195 4.76 6.47 14.15
CA LEU A 195 4.73 5.18 13.47
C LEU A 195 5.39 5.23 12.10
N LEU A 196 6.20 4.22 11.82
CA LEU A 196 6.88 4.00 10.56
C LEU A 196 5.87 3.61 9.46
N ASN A 197 6.02 4.21 8.27
CA ASN A 197 5.59 3.63 7.01
C ASN A 197 6.79 2.95 6.34
N GLY A 198 6.75 1.63 6.24
CA GLY A 198 7.86 0.77 5.83
C GLY A 198 8.24 0.83 4.36
N GLY A 199 7.47 1.49 3.51
CA GLY A 199 7.73 1.53 2.07
C GLY A 199 9.00 2.25 1.66
N VAL A 200 9.45 3.19 2.50
CA VAL A 200 10.70 3.94 2.32
C VAL A 200 11.35 4.14 3.68
N LEU A 201 12.57 3.60 3.83
CA LEU A 201 13.33 3.63 5.08
C LEU A 201 14.80 3.94 4.78
N GLY A 202 15.33 5.00 5.37
CA GLY A 202 16.75 5.36 5.30
C GLY A 202 17.51 4.92 6.55
N MET A 203 18.74 4.47 6.37
CA MET A 203 19.70 4.27 7.47
C MET A 203 21.04 4.90 7.08
N GLY A 204 21.51 5.82 7.91
CA GLY A 204 22.81 6.47 7.78
C GLY A 204 23.82 6.07 8.87
N PRO A 205 25.00 6.70 8.90
CA PRO A 205 26.08 6.36 9.83
C PRO A 205 25.70 6.41 11.30
N GLY A 206 24.76 7.27 11.68
CA GLY A 206 24.25 7.44 13.04
C GLY A 206 23.51 6.21 13.58
N VAL A 207 23.11 5.26 12.74
CA VAL A 207 22.47 4.00 13.18
C VAL A 207 23.50 2.98 13.67
N ARG A 208 24.79 3.11 13.26
CA ARG A 208 25.84 2.14 13.58
C ARG A 208 26.01 1.96 15.08
N GLY A 209 25.91 0.72 15.54
CA GLY A 209 26.03 0.36 16.96
C GLY A 209 24.81 0.69 17.82
N GLN A 210 23.76 1.31 17.25
CA GLN A 210 22.50 1.59 17.96
C GLN A 210 21.39 0.61 17.59
N LEU A 211 21.46 0.02 16.40
CA LEU A 211 20.52 -0.97 15.91
C LEU A 211 21.29 -2.05 15.16
N SER A 212 21.04 -3.32 15.47
CA SER A 212 21.62 -4.46 14.75
C SER A 212 20.56 -5.25 14.00
N THR A 213 21.00 -6.03 13.01
CA THR A 213 20.13 -6.99 12.31
C THR A 213 19.55 -8.02 13.28
N ASP A 214 20.34 -8.50 14.25
CA ASP A 214 19.89 -9.51 15.20
C ASP A 214 18.80 -8.97 16.13
N ASP A 215 18.89 -7.70 16.56
CA ASP A 215 17.84 -7.05 17.37
C ASP A 215 16.51 -6.99 16.62
N LEU A 216 16.55 -6.70 15.32
CA LEU A 216 15.35 -6.61 14.48
C LEU A 216 14.67 -7.98 14.31
N TYR A 217 15.44 -9.03 14.03
CA TYR A 217 14.90 -10.39 13.96
C TYR A 217 14.36 -10.86 15.32
N ALA A 218 15.07 -10.59 16.41
CA ALA A 218 14.62 -10.94 17.76
C ALA A 218 13.31 -10.22 18.13
N MET A 219 13.19 -8.93 17.78
CA MET A 219 11.96 -8.17 18.01
C MET A 219 10.80 -8.68 17.15
N ALA A 220 11.04 -8.99 15.88
CA ALA A 220 10.03 -9.59 15.02
C ALA A 220 9.54 -10.94 15.55
N ALA A 221 10.45 -11.79 16.04
CA ALA A 221 10.09 -13.07 16.67
C ALA A 221 9.21 -12.84 17.91
N ARG A 222 9.58 -11.88 18.75
CA ARG A 222 8.79 -11.51 19.94
C ARG A 222 7.40 -10.99 19.56
N LEU A 223 7.31 -10.13 18.54
CA LEU A 223 6.04 -9.60 18.03
C LEU A 223 5.12 -10.71 17.55
N MET A 224 5.63 -11.64 16.72
CA MET A 224 4.84 -12.76 16.21
C MET A 224 4.42 -13.73 17.32
N ALA A 225 5.30 -14.03 18.28
CA ALA A 225 4.99 -14.93 19.39
C ALA A 225 3.95 -14.35 20.36
N GLN A 226 3.93 -13.02 20.50
CA GLN A 226 3.09 -12.35 21.49
C GLN A 226 1.87 -11.69 20.88
N THR A 227 1.74 -11.56 19.56
CA THR A 227 0.63 -10.84 18.89
C THR A 227 0.28 -11.44 17.53
N GLY A 228 -0.91 -11.12 17.02
CA GLY A 228 -1.27 -11.33 15.61
C GLY A 228 -0.93 -10.14 14.72
N ALA A 229 0.13 -9.38 15.00
CA ALA A 229 0.40 -8.12 14.32
C ALA A 229 0.59 -8.29 12.80
N HIS A 230 -0.12 -7.47 12.04
CA HIS A 230 0.21 -7.19 10.64
C HIS A 230 1.32 -6.11 10.61
N SER A 231 2.21 -6.16 9.61
CA SER A 231 3.39 -5.26 9.50
C SER A 231 4.47 -5.49 10.57
N VAL A 232 4.83 -6.76 10.82
CA VAL A 232 5.89 -7.13 11.79
C VAL A 232 7.23 -6.46 11.46
N ASP A 233 7.55 -6.30 10.18
CA ASP A 233 8.77 -5.63 9.71
C ASP A 233 8.82 -4.16 10.14
N GLU A 234 7.72 -3.42 9.98
CA GLU A 234 7.62 -2.02 10.41
C GLU A 234 7.71 -1.88 11.93
N LEU A 235 6.99 -2.76 12.64
CA LEU A 235 6.89 -2.71 14.09
C LEU A 235 8.20 -3.08 14.78
N ALA A 236 8.94 -4.05 14.25
CA ALA A 236 10.25 -4.41 14.78
C ALA A 236 11.23 -3.24 14.70
N VAL A 237 11.28 -2.56 13.55
CA VAL A 237 12.10 -1.35 13.39
C VAL A 237 11.64 -0.24 14.33
N TYR A 238 10.34 0.01 14.44
CA TYR A 238 9.78 1.02 15.33
C TYR A 238 10.16 0.79 16.80
N PHE A 239 9.91 -0.41 17.34
CA PHE A 239 10.15 -0.69 18.75
C PHE A 239 11.64 -0.73 19.10
N CYS A 240 12.48 -1.29 18.23
CA CYS A 240 13.93 -1.25 18.46
C CYS A 240 14.47 0.19 18.43
N ALA A 241 14.00 1.01 17.49
CA ALA A 241 14.40 2.42 17.40
C ALA A 241 13.96 3.23 18.63
N ALA A 242 12.68 3.08 19.03
CA ALA A 242 12.12 3.81 20.16
C ALA A 242 12.75 3.39 21.49
N ALA A 243 12.91 2.09 21.74
CA ALA A 243 13.53 1.57 22.95
C ALA A 243 15.02 1.92 23.04
N GLY A 244 15.72 1.94 21.89
CA GLY A 244 17.14 2.28 21.81
C GLY A 244 17.44 3.79 21.76
N GLY A 245 16.41 4.64 21.62
CA GLY A 245 16.59 6.09 21.47
C GLY A 245 17.33 6.48 20.18
N VAL A 246 17.15 5.72 19.09
CA VAL A 246 17.90 5.88 17.84
C VAL A 246 17.48 7.16 17.09
N PRO A 247 18.36 8.15 16.87
CA PRO A 247 17.99 9.42 16.26
C PRO A 247 17.21 9.25 14.94
N LEU A 248 16.10 9.97 14.84
CA LEU A 248 15.15 9.86 13.74
C LEU A 248 15.09 11.16 12.92
N HIS A 249 15.25 11.02 11.61
CA HIS A 249 15.02 12.05 10.61
C HIS A 249 13.67 11.80 9.90
N LEU A 250 12.71 12.71 10.08
CA LEU A 250 11.41 12.56 9.43
C LEU A 250 11.51 12.94 7.95
N LEU A 251 11.15 12.00 7.08
CA LEU A 251 11.08 12.24 5.64
C LEU A 251 9.83 13.06 5.31
N ASP A 252 9.96 13.97 4.35
CA ASP A 252 8.84 14.69 3.76
C ASP A 252 7.81 13.70 3.18
N GLN A 253 6.53 14.02 3.30
CA GLN A 253 5.43 13.17 2.83
C GLN A 253 5.55 12.82 1.34
N ARG A 254 6.15 13.70 0.52
CA ARG A 254 6.35 13.47 -0.91
C ARG A 254 7.25 12.26 -1.22
N PHE A 255 8.05 11.79 -0.26
CA PHE A 255 8.99 10.70 -0.45
C PHE A 255 8.46 9.32 -0.04
N ASN A 256 7.20 9.21 0.38
CA ASN A 256 6.49 7.94 0.59
C ASN A 256 4.98 8.23 0.66
N HIS A 257 4.44 8.74 -0.45
CA HIS A 257 3.07 9.27 -0.50
C HIS A 257 2.09 8.17 -0.87
N PRO A 258 1.10 7.84 -0.02
CA PRO A 258 0.10 6.83 -0.36
C PRO A 258 -0.79 7.33 -1.51
N ILE A 259 -0.98 6.50 -2.53
CA ILE A 259 -1.77 6.84 -3.73
C ILE A 259 -3.24 7.19 -3.43
N ILE A 260 -3.76 6.73 -2.29
CA ILE A 260 -5.14 6.95 -1.85
C ILE A 260 -5.34 8.28 -1.10
N ALA A 261 -4.26 8.97 -0.75
CA ALA A 261 -4.35 10.25 -0.06
C ALA A 261 -4.38 11.44 -1.04
N ALA A 262 -4.92 12.57 -0.60
CA ALA A 262 -4.81 13.82 -1.36
C ALA A 262 -3.33 14.25 -1.46
N GLY A 263 -2.95 14.93 -2.55
CA GLY A 263 -1.59 15.47 -2.74
C GLY A 263 -0.67 14.66 -3.66
N CYS A 264 -1.14 13.56 -4.26
CA CYS A 264 -0.32 12.68 -5.13
C CYS A 264 0.38 13.37 -6.30
N ARG A 265 -0.07 14.56 -6.74
CA ARG A 265 0.55 15.30 -7.86
C ARG A 265 1.90 15.92 -7.50
N GLU A 266 2.11 16.25 -6.23
CA GLU A 266 3.36 16.84 -5.73
C GLU A 266 4.31 15.77 -5.15
N ALA A 267 3.89 14.50 -5.20
CA ALA A 267 4.67 13.39 -4.68
C ALA A 267 5.85 13.07 -5.58
N VAL A 268 7.00 12.79 -4.97
CA VAL A 268 8.19 12.27 -5.65
C VAL A 268 8.14 10.74 -5.71
N VAL A 269 7.68 10.12 -4.63
CA VAL A 269 7.46 8.68 -4.52
C VAL A 269 6.00 8.44 -4.16
N LEU A 270 5.29 7.80 -5.07
CA LEU A 270 3.95 7.27 -4.82
C LEU A 270 4.05 5.81 -4.38
N HIS A 271 3.34 5.46 -3.31
CA HIS A 271 3.33 4.11 -2.77
C HIS A 271 1.92 3.52 -2.91
N ALA A 272 1.81 2.41 -3.66
CA ALA A 272 0.57 1.69 -3.88
C ALA A 272 0.21 0.76 -2.71
N ILE A 273 -0.03 1.34 -1.53
CA ILE A 273 -0.34 0.58 -0.31
C ILE A 273 -1.66 -0.20 -0.48
N GLY A 274 -1.64 -1.48 -0.11
CA GLY A 274 -2.80 -2.37 -0.18
C GLY A 274 -2.80 -3.27 -1.43
N PRO A 275 -3.95 -3.84 -1.81
CA PRO A 275 -4.01 -4.88 -2.84
C PRO A 275 -3.98 -4.35 -4.29
N ASP A 276 -4.27 -3.06 -4.49
CA ASP A 276 -4.28 -2.40 -5.79
C ASP A 276 -2.89 -1.80 -6.05
N LYS A 277 -2.22 -2.33 -7.07
CA LYS A 277 -0.85 -2.01 -7.47
C LYS A 277 -0.83 -1.45 -8.89
N PHE A 278 0.24 -0.74 -9.25
CA PHE A 278 0.37 -0.19 -10.60
C PHE A 278 0.32 -1.25 -11.71
N TRP A 279 0.74 -2.49 -11.42
CA TRP A 279 0.71 -3.59 -12.38
C TRP A 279 -0.61 -4.36 -12.44
N ASN A 280 -1.47 -4.26 -11.42
CA ASN A 280 -2.71 -5.04 -11.36
C ASN A 280 -3.98 -4.19 -11.23
N SER A 281 -3.92 -2.86 -11.30
CA SER A 281 -5.08 -1.99 -11.09
C SER A 281 -5.31 -1.06 -12.28
N ALA A 282 -6.43 -1.24 -12.99
CA ALA A 282 -6.76 -0.41 -14.14
C ALA A 282 -6.89 1.09 -13.80
N PRO A 283 -7.54 1.51 -12.69
CA PRO A 283 -7.55 2.91 -12.27
C PRO A 283 -6.15 3.50 -12.10
N LEU A 284 -5.21 2.74 -11.52
CA LEU A 284 -3.84 3.23 -11.30
C LEU A 284 -3.05 3.31 -12.60
N GLN A 285 -3.21 2.35 -13.51
CA GLN A 285 -2.59 2.41 -14.83
C GLN A 285 -3.06 3.61 -15.65
N LEU A 286 -4.34 3.96 -15.54
CA LEU A 286 -4.92 5.13 -16.20
C LEU A 286 -4.48 6.45 -15.55
N ALA A 287 -4.42 6.50 -14.22
CA ALA A 287 -4.03 7.69 -13.47
C ALA A 287 -2.52 7.97 -13.56
N TYR A 288 -1.70 6.92 -13.69
CA TYR A 288 -0.24 6.99 -13.64
C TYR A 288 0.38 6.32 -14.89
N PRO A 289 0.27 6.94 -16.08
CA PRO A 289 0.75 6.37 -17.34
C PRO A 289 2.27 6.16 -17.37
N GLU A 290 3.00 6.82 -16.48
CA GLU A 290 4.43 6.63 -16.32
C GLU A 290 4.81 5.19 -15.95
N TRP A 291 3.97 4.49 -15.18
CA TRP A 291 4.20 3.08 -14.91
C TRP A 291 4.23 2.23 -16.18
N ALA A 292 3.30 2.48 -17.11
CA ALA A 292 3.25 1.76 -18.39
C ALA A 292 4.51 2.03 -19.23
N ARG A 293 5.02 3.27 -19.19
CA ARG A 293 6.30 3.61 -19.83
C ARG A 293 7.47 2.85 -19.21
N ASN A 294 7.55 2.80 -17.87
CA ASN A 294 8.60 2.07 -17.17
C ASN A 294 8.57 0.58 -17.50
N LEU A 295 7.37 -0.01 -17.52
CA LEU A 295 7.19 -1.41 -17.88
C LEU A 295 7.63 -1.68 -19.33
N ALA A 296 7.35 -0.77 -20.26
CA ALA A 296 7.81 -0.89 -21.65
C ALA A 296 9.34 -0.84 -21.77
N GLU A 297 10.02 -0.01 -20.96
CA GLU A 297 11.49 0.02 -20.91
C GLU A 297 12.07 -1.30 -20.36
N TRP A 298 11.44 -1.88 -19.33
CA TRP A 298 11.78 -3.22 -18.84
C TRP A 298 11.56 -4.32 -19.89
N GLN A 299 10.45 -4.26 -20.63
CA GLN A 299 10.17 -5.20 -21.71
C GLN A 299 11.15 -5.07 -22.88
N ALA A 300 11.61 -3.86 -23.17
CA ALA A 300 12.58 -3.59 -24.24
C ALA A 300 13.93 -4.27 -24.01
N VAL A 301 14.32 -4.51 -22.75
CA VAL A 301 15.53 -5.26 -22.40
C VAL A 301 15.29 -6.78 -22.30
N GLY A 302 14.09 -7.27 -22.64
CA GLY A 302 13.73 -8.69 -22.64
C GLY A 302 12.95 -9.15 -21.40
N GLY A 303 12.60 -8.23 -20.50
CA GLY A 303 11.87 -8.53 -19.28
C GLY A 303 10.41 -8.95 -19.50
N ALA A 304 9.94 -9.91 -18.70
CA ALA A 304 8.52 -10.33 -18.72
C ALA A 304 7.62 -9.33 -17.98
N GLY A 305 6.36 -9.19 -18.42
CA GLY A 305 5.36 -8.37 -17.73
C GLY A 305 4.69 -9.07 -16.54
N PHE A 306 3.78 -8.37 -15.86
CA PHE A 306 2.93 -8.98 -14.84
C PHE A 306 1.99 -10.03 -15.47
N ALA A 307 1.98 -11.24 -14.91
CA ALA A 307 1.18 -12.37 -15.41
C ALA A 307 -0.10 -12.64 -14.59
N GLY A 308 -0.35 -11.86 -13.54
CA GLY A 308 -1.50 -12.07 -12.67
C GLY A 308 -2.79 -11.37 -13.14
N PRO A 309 -3.90 -11.54 -12.39
CA PRO A 309 -5.18 -10.96 -12.76
C PRO A 309 -5.20 -9.44 -12.62
N MET A 310 -5.87 -8.77 -13.56
CA MET A 310 -6.21 -7.35 -13.45
C MET A 310 -7.39 -7.16 -12.49
N ARG A 311 -7.26 -6.19 -11.59
CA ARG A 311 -8.27 -5.71 -10.65
C ARG A 311 -8.94 -4.48 -11.23
N LEU A 312 -10.25 -4.38 -11.01
CA LEU A 312 -11.08 -3.24 -11.44
C LEU A 312 -11.01 -3.01 -12.96
N ALA A 313 -10.91 -4.09 -13.75
CA ALA A 313 -10.77 -4.04 -15.21
C ALA A 313 -11.95 -3.36 -15.92
N GLU A 314 -13.10 -3.26 -15.26
CA GLU A 314 -14.29 -2.53 -15.72
C GLU A 314 -14.12 -1.00 -15.69
N VAL A 315 -13.10 -0.48 -14.99
CA VAL A 315 -12.86 0.96 -14.91
C VAL A 315 -12.28 1.46 -16.24
N GLN A 316 -13.11 2.19 -16.98
CA GLN A 316 -12.70 2.89 -18.19
C GLN A 316 -12.27 4.31 -17.84
N ALA A 317 -11.27 4.83 -18.56
CA ALA A 317 -10.97 6.25 -18.54
C ALA A 317 -12.25 6.99 -18.97
N ALA A 318 -12.82 7.80 -18.08
CA ALA A 318 -13.92 8.65 -18.45
C ALA A 318 -13.43 9.56 -19.58
N THR A 319 -14.10 9.50 -20.73
CA THR A 319 -13.85 10.47 -21.79
C THR A 319 -14.11 11.88 -21.25
N PRO A 320 -13.45 12.94 -21.78
CA PRO A 320 -13.62 14.30 -21.24
C PRO A 320 -15.07 14.74 -21.08
N ASP A 321 -15.97 14.31 -21.98
CA ASP A 321 -17.41 14.55 -21.90
C ASP A 321 -18.08 13.82 -20.72
N GLN A 322 -17.73 12.56 -20.45
CA GLN A 322 -18.22 11.81 -19.29
C GLN A 322 -17.71 12.42 -17.98
N ALA A 323 -16.44 12.81 -17.93
CA ALA A 323 -15.84 13.49 -16.79
C ALA A 323 -16.51 14.84 -16.51
N LEU A 324 -16.73 15.65 -17.56
CA LEU A 324 -17.43 16.93 -17.48
C LEU A 324 -18.90 16.75 -17.06
N LYS A 325 -19.59 15.73 -17.59
CA LYS A 325 -20.96 15.39 -17.21
C LYS A 325 -21.04 14.99 -15.74
N ALA A 326 -20.14 14.14 -15.26
CA ALA A 326 -20.06 13.78 -13.84
C ALA A 326 -19.74 14.99 -12.95
N ALA A 327 -18.83 15.87 -13.37
CA ALA A 327 -18.51 17.09 -12.63
C ALA A 327 -19.72 18.05 -12.53
N ARG A 328 -20.45 18.23 -13.64
CA ARG A 328 -21.70 19.03 -13.68
C ARG A 328 -22.77 18.44 -12.79
N HIS A 329 -22.93 17.11 -12.78
CA HIS A 329 -23.85 16.43 -11.87
C HIS A 329 -23.45 16.68 -10.41
N ARG A 330 -22.18 16.48 -10.05
CA ARG A 330 -21.70 16.74 -8.68
C ARG A 330 -21.98 18.16 -8.22
N ALA A 331 -21.62 19.15 -9.03
CA ALA A 331 -21.84 20.56 -8.71
C ALA A 331 -23.33 20.88 -8.49
N TYR A 332 -24.20 20.40 -9.38
CA TYR A 332 -25.65 20.59 -9.26
C TYR A 332 -26.23 19.92 -8.01
N TRP A 333 -25.90 18.64 -7.78
CA TRP A 333 -26.45 17.88 -6.67
C TRP A 333 -25.95 18.36 -5.31
N HIS A 334 -24.69 18.80 -5.22
CA HIS A 334 -24.15 19.41 -3.99
C HIS A 334 -24.89 20.71 -3.66
N ALA A 335 -24.98 21.64 -4.61
CA ALA A 335 -25.68 22.92 -4.39
C ALA A 335 -27.15 22.72 -3.99
N LEU A 336 -27.84 21.77 -4.64
CA LEU A 336 -29.20 21.42 -4.27
C LEU A 336 -29.28 20.82 -2.86
N TYR A 337 -28.44 19.84 -2.54
CA TYR A 337 -28.45 19.19 -1.24
C TYR A 337 -28.14 20.17 -0.11
N ASP A 338 -27.18 21.07 -0.30
CA ASP A 338 -26.86 22.11 0.68
C ASP A 338 -28.05 23.02 0.98
N GLY A 339 -28.88 23.32 -0.03
CA GLY A 339 -30.12 24.07 0.16
C GLY A 339 -31.25 23.28 0.83
N LEU A 340 -31.28 21.95 0.68
CA LEU A 340 -32.34 21.09 1.23
C LEU A 340 -32.03 20.56 2.62
N ARG A 341 -30.76 20.30 2.95
CA ARG A 341 -30.35 19.46 4.09
C ARG A 341 -30.93 19.86 5.45
N ALA A 342 -31.14 21.15 5.69
CA ALA A 342 -31.70 21.65 6.95
C ALA A 342 -33.20 21.33 7.12
N ALA A 343 -33.90 21.06 6.02
CA ALA A 343 -35.34 20.78 5.98
C ALA A 343 -35.68 19.30 5.69
N LEU A 344 -34.67 18.44 5.50
CA LEU A 344 -34.89 17.03 5.21
C LEU A 344 -35.35 16.27 6.47
N PRO A 345 -36.28 15.30 6.34
CA PRO A 345 -36.64 14.40 7.42
C PRO A 345 -35.42 13.65 8.00
N PRO A 346 -35.33 13.47 9.33
CA PRO A 346 -34.17 12.84 9.97
C PRO A 346 -33.99 11.36 9.63
N ARG A 347 -35.04 10.68 9.14
CA ARG A 347 -34.99 9.27 8.68
C ARG A 347 -34.36 9.10 7.29
N LEU A 348 -33.92 10.19 6.63
CA LEU A 348 -33.31 10.12 5.31
C LEU A 348 -31.79 10.20 5.39
N THR A 349 -31.13 9.26 4.71
CA THR A 349 -29.67 9.29 4.51
C THR A 349 -29.37 9.53 3.03
N VAL A 350 -28.64 10.58 2.70
CA VAL A 350 -28.28 10.88 1.30
C VAL A 350 -27.15 9.96 0.80
N ASP A 351 -27.25 9.50 -0.45
CA ASP A 351 -26.13 8.86 -1.16
C ASP A 351 -25.30 9.94 -1.85
N LEU A 352 -24.11 10.23 -1.30
CA LEU A 352 -23.21 11.26 -1.83
C LEU A 352 -22.50 10.86 -3.14
N ARG A 353 -22.84 9.72 -3.74
CA ARG A 353 -22.40 9.38 -5.12
C ARG A 353 -23.13 10.25 -6.15
N ALA A 354 -22.74 11.52 -6.23
CA ALA A 354 -23.35 12.56 -7.06
C ALA A 354 -22.84 12.62 -8.51
N ASN A 355 -22.18 11.56 -8.99
CA ASN A 355 -21.68 11.49 -10.37
C ASN A 355 -22.80 11.13 -11.37
N GLY A 356 -23.88 10.52 -10.88
CA GLY A 356 -25.00 10.04 -11.69
C GLY A 356 -26.04 11.12 -12.03
N PRO A 357 -27.00 10.80 -12.91
CA PRO A 357 -28.06 11.72 -13.33
C PRO A 357 -29.13 11.99 -12.25
N GLY A 358 -28.93 11.49 -11.03
CA GLY A 358 -29.86 11.67 -9.91
C GLY A 358 -29.17 11.57 -8.56
N LEU A 359 -29.80 12.16 -7.55
CA LEU A 359 -29.39 12.11 -6.14
C LEU A 359 -30.33 11.15 -5.39
N ARG A 360 -29.78 10.20 -4.63
CA ARG A 360 -30.58 9.20 -3.91
C ARG A 360 -30.62 9.49 -2.42
N PHE A 361 -31.73 9.12 -1.79
CA PHE A 361 -31.93 9.17 -0.34
C PHE A 361 -32.48 7.83 0.13
N PHE A 362 -31.77 7.17 1.03
CA PHE A 362 -32.19 5.93 1.67
C PHE A 362 -33.09 6.24 2.86
N ILE A 363 -34.06 5.36 3.10
CA ILE A 363 -35.09 5.51 4.12
C ILE A 363 -34.76 4.58 5.28
N GLN A 364 -34.51 5.12 6.47
CA GLN A 364 -34.25 4.33 7.66
C GLN A 364 -35.43 3.39 7.98
N GLY A 365 -35.13 2.10 8.14
CA GLY A 365 -36.11 1.04 8.40
C GLY A 365 -36.54 0.26 7.15
N LEU A 366 -36.26 0.78 5.95
CA LEU A 366 -36.54 0.10 4.69
C LEU A 366 -35.24 -0.42 4.04
N PRO A 367 -35.30 -1.49 3.23
CA PRO A 367 -34.13 -1.96 2.50
C PRO A 367 -33.67 -0.93 1.45
N ASP A 368 -32.37 -0.90 1.13
CA ASP A 368 -31.78 0.02 0.14
C ASP A 368 -32.41 -0.06 -1.27
N THR A 369 -33.07 -1.18 -1.56
CA THR A 369 -33.86 -1.36 -2.79
C THR A 369 -35.05 -0.41 -2.85
N VAL A 370 -35.49 0.14 -1.71
CA VAL A 370 -36.51 1.20 -1.57
C VAL A 370 -35.83 2.52 -1.21
N HIS A 371 -35.83 3.48 -2.13
CA HIS A 371 -35.18 4.77 -1.91
C HIS A 371 -35.87 5.90 -2.66
N LEU A 372 -35.73 7.12 -2.16
CA LEU A 372 -36.10 8.32 -2.92
C LEU A 372 -34.98 8.67 -3.90
N ARG A 373 -35.34 9.20 -5.06
CA ARG A 373 -34.44 9.67 -6.10
C ARG A 373 -34.93 10.99 -6.65
N LEU A 374 -34.03 11.96 -6.63
CA LEU A 374 -34.20 13.22 -7.33
C LEU A 374 -33.59 13.12 -8.73
N THR A 375 -34.29 13.63 -9.75
CA THR A 375 -33.82 13.66 -11.14
C THR A 375 -33.88 15.07 -11.70
N ARG A 376 -32.81 15.48 -12.37
CA ARG A 376 -32.71 16.83 -12.95
C ARG A 376 -33.70 16.94 -14.11
N GLN A 377 -34.45 18.03 -14.16
CA GLN A 377 -35.35 18.35 -15.26
C GLN A 377 -34.72 19.40 -16.18
N THR A 378 -35.23 19.52 -17.40
CA THR A 378 -34.78 20.55 -18.36
C THR A 378 -34.99 21.96 -17.80
N ASN A 379 -36.05 22.16 -17.00
CA ASN A 379 -36.29 23.39 -16.26
C ASN A 379 -35.64 23.29 -14.87
N GLU A 380 -34.64 24.13 -14.61
CA GLU A 380 -33.85 24.09 -13.37
C GLU A 380 -34.65 24.46 -12.10
N ARG A 381 -35.81 25.10 -12.26
CA ARG A 381 -36.74 25.38 -11.14
C ARG A 381 -37.59 24.17 -10.79
N ARG A 382 -37.51 23.08 -11.56
CA ARG A 382 -38.28 21.85 -11.36
C ARG A 382 -37.36 20.66 -11.13
N ILE A 383 -37.87 19.69 -10.38
CA ILE A 383 -37.16 18.46 -10.06
C ILE A 383 -38.12 17.29 -10.12
N GLY A 384 -37.63 16.16 -10.65
CA GLY A 384 -38.36 14.90 -10.53
C GLY A 384 -38.08 14.31 -9.14
N LEU A 385 -39.13 13.92 -8.43
CA LEU A 385 -39.05 13.21 -7.17
C LEU A 385 -39.69 11.83 -7.38
N HIS A 386 -38.93 10.78 -7.14
CA HIS A 386 -39.38 9.41 -7.34
C HIS A 386 -39.06 8.55 -6.10
N LEU A 387 -40.02 7.80 -5.60
CA LEU A 387 -39.75 6.63 -4.76
C LEU A 387 -39.52 5.43 -5.68
N CYS A 388 -38.33 4.85 -5.63
CA CYS A 388 -37.91 3.70 -6.43
C CYS A 388 -37.95 2.43 -5.58
N PHE A 389 -38.49 1.34 -6.11
CA PHE A 389 -38.48 0.02 -5.47
C PHE A 389 -38.55 -1.11 -6.50
N GLN A 390 -37.99 -2.28 -6.14
CA GLN A 390 -38.10 -3.47 -6.98
C GLN A 390 -39.49 -4.10 -6.87
N LYS A 391 -39.95 -4.78 -7.93
CA LYS A 391 -41.32 -5.34 -7.97
C LYS A 391 -41.53 -6.46 -6.95
N ASP A 392 -40.46 -7.17 -6.64
CA ASP A 392 -40.31 -8.25 -5.68
C ASP A 392 -39.79 -7.78 -4.30
N ALA A 393 -39.62 -6.46 -4.11
CA ALA A 393 -39.17 -5.95 -2.83
C ALA A 393 -40.17 -6.32 -1.72
N PRO A 394 -39.67 -6.76 -0.54
CA PRO A 394 -40.47 -6.81 0.66
C PRO A 394 -41.19 -5.46 0.81
N HIS A 395 -42.48 -5.47 1.12
CA HIS A 395 -43.34 -4.28 1.28
C HIS A 395 -43.82 -3.59 0.00
N ALA A 396 -43.52 -4.05 -1.23
CA ALA A 396 -43.98 -3.37 -2.46
C ALA A 396 -45.52 -3.15 -2.51
N GLN A 397 -46.32 -4.15 -2.14
CA GLN A 397 -47.78 -4.01 -2.05
C GLN A 397 -48.22 -3.04 -0.94
N ALA A 398 -47.55 -3.05 0.21
CA ALA A 398 -47.86 -2.16 1.33
C ALA A 398 -47.51 -0.71 0.99
N ILE A 399 -46.37 -0.48 0.33
CA ILE A 399 -45.95 0.83 -0.20
C ILE A 399 -46.96 1.32 -1.23
N PHE A 400 -47.38 0.47 -2.17
CA PHE A 400 -48.42 0.82 -3.14
C PHE A 400 -49.70 1.29 -2.44
N ALA A 401 -50.22 0.51 -1.49
CA ALA A 401 -51.46 0.84 -0.78
C ALA A 401 -51.38 2.16 0.00
N ARG A 402 -50.18 2.54 0.49
CA ARG A 402 -49.97 3.80 1.23
C ARG A 402 -49.80 5.02 0.33
N LEU A 403 -49.32 4.83 -0.90
CA LEU A 403 -49.02 5.92 -1.83
C LEU A 403 -50.09 6.12 -2.91
N ASP A 404 -50.96 5.13 -3.12
CA ASP A 404 -52.04 5.25 -4.09
C ASP A 404 -52.97 6.42 -3.73
N GLY A 405 -53.15 7.32 -4.70
CA GLY A 405 -53.89 8.57 -4.50
C GLY A 405 -53.22 9.61 -3.60
N LEU A 406 -51.99 9.39 -3.11
CA LEU A 406 -51.26 10.40 -2.32
C LEU A 406 -51.02 11.64 -3.17
N ALA A 407 -51.70 12.73 -2.81
CA ALA A 407 -51.59 14.02 -3.46
C ALA A 407 -50.64 14.91 -2.67
N LEU A 408 -49.53 15.31 -3.29
CA LEU A 408 -48.57 16.20 -2.67
C LEU A 408 -49.05 17.65 -2.76
N ALA A 409 -48.96 18.41 -1.66
CA ALA A 409 -49.37 19.82 -1.65
C ALA A 409 -48.68 20.64 -2.78
N ALA A 410 -47.41 20.34 -3.02
CA ALA A 410 -46.55 20.97 -4.01
C ALA A 410 -46.99 20.78 -5.48
N THR A 411 -47.82 19.78 -5.78
CA THR A 411 -48.19 19.41 -7.15
C THR A 411 -49.56 19.95 -7.58
N LYS A 412 -50.15 20.85 -6.79
CA LYS A 412 -51.55 21.32 -6.96
C LYS A 412 -52.55 20.16 -6.92
N GLY A 413 -52.32 19.20 -6.04
CA GLY A 413 -53.21 18.05 -5.85
C GLY A 413 -53.07 16.94 -6.89
N LYS A 414 -52.03 16.97 -7.74
CA LYS A 414 -51.75 15.83 -8.63
C LYS A 414 -51.19 14.65 -7.83
N PRO A 415 -51.77 13.44 -7.97
CA PRO A 415 -51.26 12.26 -7.29
C PRO A 415 -49.87 11.88 -7.80
N LEU A 416 -49.13 11.11 -7.00
CA LEU A 416 -47.93 10.43 -7.48
C LEU A 416 -48.31 9.43 -8.58
N GLU A 417 -47.55 9.42 -9.66
CA GLU A 417 -47.78 8.52 -10.79
C GLU A 417 -46.91 7.27 -10.64
N LEU A 418 -47.55 6.10 -10.74
CA LEU A 418 -46.85 4.82 -10.82
C LEU A 418 -46.33 4.61 -12.24
N ALA A 419 -45.04 4.31 -12.36
CA ALA A 419 -44.41 3.94 -13.62
C ALA A 419 -43.52 2.70 -13.43
N GLN A 420 -43.54 1.83 -14.44
CA GLN A 420 -42.57 0.73 -14.56
C GLN A 420 -41.34 1.25 -15.32
N THR A 421 -40.16 1.10 -14.74
CA THR A 421 -38.89 1.43 -15.36
C THR A 421 -38.02 0.18 -15.51
N ARG A 422 -36.91 0.31 -16.24
CA ARG A 422 -35.88 -0.74 -16.32
C ARG A 422 -35.22 -1.08 -14.97
N HIS A 423 -35.44 -0.25 -13.94
CA HIS A 423 -34.86 -0.41 -12.60
C HIS A 423 -35.89 -0.83 -11.55
N GLY A 424 -37.11 -1.19 -11.95
CA GLY A 424 -38.21 -1.51 -11.05
C GLY A 424 -39.38 -0.52 -11.17
N LEU A 425 -40.21 -0.49 -10.15
CA LEU A 425 -41.34 0.42 -10.04
C LEU A 425 -40.89 1.76 -9.46
N THR A 426 -41.54 2.83 -9.92
CA THR A 426 -41.36 4.16 -9.35
C THR A 426 -42.71 4.82 -9.12
N TYR A 427 -42.91 5.40 -7.93
CA TYR A 427 -43.94 6.41 -7.70
C TYR A 427 -43.29 7.78 -7.77
N GLY A 428 -43.70 8.65 -8.68
CA GLY A 428 -43.05 9.94 -8.78
C GLY A 428 -43.88 11.05 -9.38
N THR A 429 -43.30 12.23 -9.35
CA THR A 429 -43.89 13.45 -9.92
C THR A 429 -42.79 14.47 -10.22
N VAL A 430 -43.16 15.57 -10.88
CA VAL A 430 -42.28 16.71 -11.12
C VAL A 430 -42.80 17.94 -10.39
N LEU A 431 -42.02 18.49 -9.48
CA LEU A 431 -42.41 19.57 -8.58
C LEU A 431 -41.40 20.73 -8.58
N PRO A 432 -41.76 21.93 -8.08
CA PRO A 432 -40.82 23.03 -7.90
C PRO A 432 -39.71 22.66 -6.90
N VAL A 433 -38.45 23.00 -7.18
CA VAL A 433 -37.30 22.68 -6.30
C VAL A 433 -37.55 23.13 -4.86
N ALA A 434 -38.14 24.32 -4.66
CA ALA A 434 -38.44 24.87 -3.34
C ALA A 434 -39.40 24.00 -2.51
N ALA A 435 -40.21 23.15 -3.14
CA ALA A 435 -41.18 22.30 -2.48
C ALA A 435 -40.67 20.85 -2.28
N CYS A 436 -39.41 20.58 -2.62
CA CYS A 436 -38.85 19.23 -2.61
C CYS A 436 -38.76 18.63 -1.21
N ALA A 437 -38.26 19.39 -0.22
CA ALA A 437 -38.14 18.90 1.15
C ALA A 437 -39.51 18.56 1.76
N GLU A 438 -40.50 19.43 1.56
CA GLU A 438 -41.87 19.23 2.03
C GLU A 438 -42.51 17.98 1.39
N ALA A 439 -42.36 17.81 0.08
CA ALA A 439 -42.84 16.63 -0.63
C ALA A 439 -42.18 15.33 -0.13
N MET A 440 -40.86 15.36 0.14
CA MET A 440 -40.15 14.22 0.72
C MET A 440 -40.67 13.91 2.12
N ALA A 441 -40.98 14.92 2.94
CA ALA A 441 -41.59 14.73 4.27
C ALA A 441 -42.98 14.08 4.18
N GLN A 442 -43.84 14.51 3.24
CA GLN A 442 -45.16 13.91 3.04
C GLN A 442 -45.07 12.42 2.64
N ILE A 443 -44.11 12.07 1.77
CA ILE A 443 -43.87 10.65 1.42
C ILE A 443 -43.37 9.88 2.65
N MET A 444 -42.45 10.44 3.42
CA MET A 444 -41.93 9.79 4.64
C MET A 444 -43.02 9.56 5.69
N ASP A 445 -43.96 10.48 5.82
CA ASP A 445 -45.10 10.33 6.73
C ASP A 445 -46.07 9.24 6.28
N ALA A 446 -46.33 9.14 4.98
CA ALA A 446 -47.15 8.05 4.43
C ALA A 446 -46.52 6.66 4.66
N LEU A 447 -45.19 6.61 4.78
CA LEU A 447 -44.42 5.39 5.01
C LEU A 447 -44.04 5.17 6.47
N ARG A 448 -44.55 5.97 7.42
CA ARG A 448 -44.07 6.00 8.81
C ARG A 448 -44.16 4.65 9.54
N ASP A 449 -45.21 3.89 9.24
CA ASP A 449 -45.55 2.61 9.89
C ASP A 449 -44.98 1.37 9.19
N LEU A 450 -44.14 1.58 8.15
CA LEU A 450 -43.35 0.53 7.49
C LEU A 450 -41.91 0.58 8.03
#